data_AF-A0AAP4FVJ8-F1
#
_entry.id   AF-A0AAP4FVJ8-F1
#
_cell.length_a   1.000
_cell.length_b   1.000
_cell.length_c   1.000
_cell.angle_alpha   90.00
_cell.angle_beta   90.00
_cell.angle_gamma   90.00
#
_symmetry.space_group_name_H-M   'P 1'
#
loop_
_entity.id
_entity.type
_entity.pdbx_description
1 polymer ?
#
loop_
_entity_poly.entity_id
_entity_poly.type
_entity_poly.pdbx_seq_one_letter_code
_entity_poly.pdbx_strand_id
1 'polypeptide(L)'
;MSEYKLANGTTITDADIDELCKAFESESWTGHLERIHHGPTAISDEQLVTVAVKFPKSMVKAIDDQTKNRSDFIRKAVAASL
;
A
#
# COMPACT_ATOMS: atom_id res chain seq x y z
N MET A 1 -4.53 24.05 19.84
CA MET A 1 -5.40 23.22 19.00
C MET A 1 -4.63 22.93 17.74
N SER A 2 -4.33 21.65 17.52
CA SER A 2 -3.64 21.15 16.35
C SER A 2 -4.65 20.89 15.23
N GLU A 3 -4.22 21.15 14.00
CA GLU A 3 -4.96 20.80 12.79
C GLU A 3 -4.25 19.64 12.09
N TYR A 4 -5.03 18.67 11.63
CA TYR A 4 -4.56 17.46 10.97
C TYR A 4 -5.17 17.36 9.58
N LYS A 5 -4.33 17.24 8.55
CA LYS A 5 -4.78 16.97 7.19
C LYS A 5 -4.85 15.47 6.93
N LEU A 6 -6.04 15.01 6.55
CA LEU A 6 -6.30 13.64 6.12
C LEU A 6 -5.92 13.43 4.66
N ALA A 7 -5.73 12.16 4.27
CA ALA A 7 -5.33 11.79 2.90
C ALA A 7 -6.36 12.17 1.82
N ASN A 8 -7.63 12.30 2.19
CA ASN A 8 -8.71 12.78 1.32
C ASN A 8 -8.76 14.31 1.19
N GLY A 9 -7.81 15.03 1.80
CA GLY A 9 -7.73 16.50 1.74
C GLY A 9 -8.55 17.22 2.81
N THR A 10 -9.32 16.51 3.63
CA THR A 10 -10.08 17.10 4.74
C THR A 10 -9.13 17.48 5.88
N THR A 11 -9.37 18.63 6.51
CA THR A 11 -8.67 19.03 7.75
C THR A 11 -9.59 18.77 8.94
N ILE A 12 -9.08 18.11 9.98
CA ILE A 12 -9.77 17.92 11.26
C ILE A 12 -8.95 18.53 12.40
N THR A 13 -9.60 18.93 13.48
CA THR A 13 -8.99 19.51 14.67
C THR A 13 -9.01 18.54 15.85
N ASP A 14 -8.27 18.86 16.92
CA ASP A 14 -8.36 18.14 18.20
C ASP A 14 -9.82 18.03 18.70
N ALA A 15 -10.61 19.10 18.56
CA ALA A 15 -12.00 19.13 19.00
C ALA A 15 -12.90 18.18 18.19
N ASP A 16 -12.66 18.08 16.88
CA ASP A 16 -13.38 17.16 16.00
C ASP A 16 -13.07 15.70 16.37
N ILE A 17 -11.82 15.41 16.74
CA ILE A 17 -11.43 14.07 17.20
C ILE A 17 -12.14 13.72 18.52
N ASP A 18 -12.18 14.64 19.48
CA ASP A 18 -12.86 14.42 20.75
C ASP A 18 -14.37 14.19 20.58
N GLU A 19 -15.00 14.92 19.65
CA GLU A 19 -16.42 14.75 19.32
C GLU A 19 -16.68 13.39 18.65
N LEU A 20 -15.83 12.99 17.70
CA LEU A 20 -15.91 11.68 17.05
C LEU A 20 -15.74 10.53 18.06
N CYS A 21 -14.79 10.65 19.00
CA CYS A 21 -14.58 9.68 20.07
C CYS A 21 -15.83 9.54 20.95
N LYS A 22 -16.40 10.66 21.41
CA LYS A 22 -17.62 10.66 22.22
C LYS A 22 -18.81 10.05 21.48
N ALA A 23 -18.98 10.39 20.20
CA ALA A 23 -20.04 9.82 19.38
C ALA A 23 -19.88 8.31 19.24
N PHE A 24 -18.64 7.84 19.05
CA PHE A 24 -18.33 6.42 18.93
C PHE A 24 -18.60 5.66 20.23
N GLU A 25 -18.12 6.16 21.37
CA GLU A 25 -18.31 5.55 22.70
C GLU A 25 -19.77 5.53 23.16
N SER A 26 -20.57 6.51 22.72
CA SER A 26 -22.01 6.59 23.01
C SER A 26 -22.88 5.82 22.01
N GLU A 27 -22.28 5.08 21.07
CA GLU A 27 -22.99 4.36 19.99
C GLU A 27 -23.87 5.27 19.10
N SER A 28 -23.68 6.59 19.18
CA SER A 28 -24.45 7.58 18.40
C SER A 28 -23.78 7.95 17.09
N TRP A 29 -22.55 7.48 16.86
CA TRP A 29 -21.80 7.74 15.65
C TRP A 29 -22.41 7.06 14.42
N THR A 30 -22.73 7.87 13.39
CA THR A 30 -23.37 7.43 12.14
C THR A 30 -22.39 7.27 10.98
N GLY A 31 -21.08 7.29 11.25
CA GLY A 31 -20.06 7.14 10.22
C GLY A 31 -19.85 5.70 9.77
N HIS A 32 -18.92 5.50 8.83
CA HIS A 32 -18.53 4.18 8.35
C HIS A 32 -17.06 3.91 8.69
N LEU A 33 -16.78 2.74 9.28
CA LEU A 33 -15.41 2.27 9.47
C LEU A 33 -14.90 1.68 8.16
N GLU A 34 -13.99 2.39 7.50
CA GLU A 34 -13.19 1.79 6.44
C GLU A 34 -12.11 0.90 7.05
N ARG A 35 -12.04 -0.35 6.56
CA ARG A 35 -11.01 -1.28 6.99
C ARG A 35 -9.69 -0.91 6.31
N ILE A 36 -8.87 -0.13 7.00
CA ILE A 36 -7.53 0.20 6.52
C ILE A 36 -6.69 -1.08 6.58
N HIS A 37 -6.37 -1.65 5.41
CA HIS A 37 -5.42 -2.75 5.34
C HIS A 37 -4.01 -2.23 5.63
N HIS A 38 -3.54 -2.45 6.85
CA HIS A 38 -2.13 -2.32 7.19
C HIS A 38 -1.34 -3.44 6.46
N GLY A 39 -0.71 -3.08 5.34
CA GLY A 39 0.15 -3.95 4.55
C GLY A 39 0.86 -3.14 3.47
N PRO A 40 1.91 -3.69 2.83
CA PRO A 40 2.51 -3.05 1.67
C PRO A 40 1.43 -2.79 0.62
N THR A 41 1.45 -1.61 0.01
CA THR A 41 0.55 -1.28 -1.11
C THR A 41 0.56 -2.41 -2.13
N ALA A 42 -0.63 -2.79 -2.60
CA ALA A 42 -0.76 -3.79 -3.65
C ALA A 42 0.11 -3.41 -4.85
N ILE A 43 0.87 -4.37 -5.37
CA ILE A 43 1.81 -4.15 -6.47
C ILE A 43 1.07 -4.05 -7.83
N SER A 44 -0.18 -4.50 -7.89
CA SER A 44 -1.08 -4.43 -9.05
C SER A 44 -2.52 -4.58 -8.59
N ASP A 45 -3.46 -3.98 -9.34
CA ASP A 45 -4.91 -4.17 -9.17
C ASP A 45 -5.40 -5.51 -9.78
N GLU A 46 -4.59 -6.14 -10.64
CA GLU A 46 -4.89 -7.44 -11.24
C GLU A 46 -4.37 -8.61 -10.39
N GLN A 47 -5.01 -9.77 -10.54
CA GLN A 47 -4.58 -10.99 -9.86
C GLN A 47 -3.18 -11.41 -10.32
N LEU A 48 -2.22 -11.41 -9.40
CA LEU A 48 -0.86 -11.88 -9.66
C LEU A 48 -0.79 -13.41 -9.60
N VAL A 49 -0.28 -14.03 -10.67
CA VAL A 49 -0.01 -15.47 -10.74
C VAL A 49 1.49 -15.72 -10.59
N THR A 50 1.87 -16.70 -9.77
CA THR A 50 3.28 -17.08 -9.58
C THR A 50 3.76 -17.93 -10.75
N VAL A 51 4.84 -17.50 -11.41
CA VAL A 51 5.51 -18.23 -12.49
C VAL A 51 6.91 -18.62 -12.04
N ALA A 52 7.19 -19.92 -11.97
CA ALA A 52 8.50 -20.44 -11.56
C ALA A 52 9.42 -20.63 -12.77
N VAL A 53 10.56 -19.96 -12.77
CA VAL A 53 11.57 -19.99 -13.84
C VAL A 53 12.97 -20.11 -13.26
N LYS A 54 13.85 -20.85 -13.94
CA LYS A 54 15.23 -21.07 -13.51
C LYS A 54 16.18 -20.15 -14.29
N PHE A 55 17.07 -19.49 -13.57
CA PHE A 55 18.08 -18.59 -14.12
C PHE A 55 19.49 -19.13 -13.85
N PRO A 56 20.47 -18.90 -14.76
CA PRO A 56 21.87 -19.09 -14.44
C PRO A 56 22.29 -18.27 -13.21
N LYS A 57 23.14 -18.83 -12.36
CA LYS A 57 23.58 -18.17 -11.11
C LYS A 57 24.25 -16.81 -11.37
N SER A 58 25.01 -16.71 -12.46
CA SER A 58 25.64 -15.44 -12.89
C SER A 58 24.61 -14.36 -13.22
N MET A 59 23.49 -14.75 -13.83
CA MET A 59 22.42 -13.82 -14.19
C MET A 59 21.65 -13.34 -12.96
N VAL A 60 21.39 -14.23 -11.99
CA VAL A 60 20.80 -13.82 -10.71
C VAL A 60 21.67 -12.79 -10.01
N LYS A 61 23.00 -13.01 -9.98
CA LYS A 61 23.96 -12.05 -9.42
C LYS A 61 23.92 -10.70 -10.17
N ALA A 62 23.90 -10.71 -11.50
CA ALA A 62 23.81 -9.48 -12.28
C ALA A 62 22.52 -8.69 -11.98
N ILE A 63 21.39 -9.39 -11.78
CA ILE A 63 20.13 -8.76 -11.38
C ILE A 63 20.24 -8.16 -9.97
N ASP A 64 20.84 -8.89 -9.03
CA ASP A 64 21.05 -8.42 -7.65
C ASP A 64 21.91 -7.16 -7.57
N ASP A 65 22.96 -7.09 -8.40
CA ASP A 65 23.85 -5.94 -8.45
C ASP A 65 23.15 -4.69 -9.03
N GLN A 66 22.07 -4.88 -9.82
CA GLN A 66 21.34 -3.80 -10.50
C GLN A 66 20.08 -3.35 -9.74
N THR A 67 19.46 -4.21 -8.92
CA THR A 67 18.20 -3.91 -8.23
C THR A 67 18.10 -4.56 -6.86
N LYS A 68 17.37 -3.89 -5.95
CA LYS A 68 16.96 -4.48 -4.66
C LYS A 68 15.74 -5.40 -4.79
N ASN A 69 14.97 -5.29 -5.86
CA ASN A 69 13.75 -6.06 -6.10
C ASN A 69 13.81 -6.80 -7.44
N ARG A 70 14.16 -8.09 -7.38
CA ARG A 70 14.24 -8.99 -8.55
C ARG A 70 12.92 -9.10 -9.29
N SER A 71 11.81 -9.26 -8.56
CA SER A 71 10.49 -9.47 -9.16
C SER A 71 10.02 -8.24 -9.94
N ASP A 72 10.33 -7.04 -9.47
CA ASP A 72 10.05 -5.80 -10.21
C ASP A 72 10.88 -5.68 -11.47
N PHE A 73 12.17 -5.99 -11.39
CA PHE A 73 13.06 -6.01 -12.55
C PHE A 73 12.57 -7.00 -13.63
N ILE A 74 12.22 -8.22 -13.22
CA ILE A 74 11.72 -9.25 -14.14
C ILE A 74 10.40 -8.81 -14.79
N ARG A 75 9.45 -8.27 -14.01
CA ARG A 75 8.17 -7.76 -14.54
C ARG A 75 8.39 -6.66 -15.59
N LYS A 76 9.29 -5.71 -15.33
CA LYS A 76 9.65 -4.64 -16.28
C LYS A 76 10.29 -5.18 -17.56
N ALA A 77 11.22 -6.14 -17.43
CA ALA A 77 11.88 -6.75 -18.59
C ALA A 77 10.87 -7.53 -19.47
N VAL A 78 9.94 -8.26 -18.84
CA VAL A 78 8.85 -8.95 -19.55
C VAL A 78 7.92 -7.95 -20.22
N ALA A 79 7.47 -6.91 -19.51
CA ALA A 79 6.59 -5.88 -20.06
C ALA A 79 7.22 -5.12 -21.25
N ALA A 80 8.54 -4.92 -21.25
CA ALA A 80 9.25 -4.31 -22.37
C ALA A 80 9.42 -5.24 -23.59
N SER A 81 9.12 -6.53 -23.43
CA SER A 81 9.23 -7.56 -24.49
C SER A 81 7.87 -7.99 -25.05
N LEU A 82 6.77 -7.45 -24.51
CA LEU A 82 5.39 -7.63 -24.99
C LEU A 82 4.99 -6.42 -25.84
#